data_AF-A0A1Q5X9M1-F1
#
_entry.id   AF-A0A1Q5X9M1-F1
#
_cell.length_a   1.000
_cell.length_b   1.000
_cell.length_c   1.000
_cell.angle_alpha   90.00
_cell.angle_beta   90.00
_cell.angle_gamma   90.00
#
_symmetry.space_group_name_H-M   'P 1'
#
loop_
_entity.id
_entity.type
_entity.pdbx_description
1 polymer ?
#
loop_
_entity_poly.entity_id
_entity_poly.type
_entity_poly.pdbx_seq_one_letter_code
_entity_poly.pdbx_strand_id
1 'polypeptide(L)'
;MQIIMVLAAVIWLVGIALLLGYSVVSYLKLLDRVRTATLVDGHVFESDRVTTPFVYGFTRPRIVIPVGLRNNELTYILEHELTHIRRRDYLIKPFAFLVLTLHWFNPLMWISFMLMSKDMEMSCDESVLRKLGNRAKAGYSRSLLAFSVKRGRPLSGSPLAFGESSIHARINNILNYKKPKVGAVAAACVISVIFMVGFTANPAGKQEGSVDQPGKLASVWANALVSRDGPPAIR
;
A
#
# COMPACT_ATOMS: atom_id res chain seq x y z
N MET A 1 0.86 -0.50 34.52
CA MET A 1 0.90 -1.30 33.28
C MET A 1 -0.47 -1.36 32.59
N GLN A 2 -1.53 -1.87 33.23
CA GLN A 2 -2.85 -2.05 32.60
C GLN A 2 -3.52 -0.75 32.11
N ILE A 3 -3.49 0.33 32.92
CA ILE A 3 -4.07 1.63 32.53
C ILE A 3 -3.40 2.20 31.28
N ILE A 4 -2.07 2.09 31.16
CA ILE A 4 -1.30 2.58 30.02
C ILE A 4 -1.68 1.82 28.74
N MET A 5 -1.84 0.50 28.82
CA MET A 5 -2.28 -0.31 27.68
C MET A 5 -3.70 0.04 27.23
N VAL A 6 -4.61 0.28 28.18
CA VAL A 6 -5.99 0.71 27.87
C VAL A 6 -5.98 2.08 27.20
N LEU A 7 -5.24 3.05 27.72
CA LEU A 7 -5.11 4.38 27.11
C LEU A 7 -4.53 4.30 25.69
N ALA A 8 -3.49 3.49 25.49
CA ALA A 8 -2.90 3.27 24.16
C ALA A 8 -3.89 2.64 23.18
N ALA A 9 -4.67 1.65 23.61
CA ALA A 9 -5.71 1.01 22.79
C ALA A 9 -6.82 2.00 22.41
N VAL A 10 -7.25 2.86 23.34
CA VAL A 10 -8.26 3.89 23.07
C VAL A 10 -7.73 4.90 22.05
N ILE A 11 -6.50 5.41 22.22
CA ILE A 11 -5.87 6.33 21.26
C ILE A 11 -5.78 5.68 19.88
N TRP A 12 -5.37 4.41 19.82
CA TRP A 12 -5.27 3.67 18.57
C TRP A 12 -6.63 3.53 17.86
N LEU A 13 -7.69 3.15 18.59
CA LEU A 13 -9.05 3.05 18.07
C LEU A 13 -9.59 4.39 17.60
N VAL A 14 -9.35 5.47 18.35
CA VAL A 14 -9.76 6.83 17.97
C VAL A 14 -9.08 7.25 16.66
N GLY A 15 -7.78 6.99 16.52
CA GLY A 15 -7.05 7.26 15.29
C GLY A 15 -7.62 6.52 14.08
N ILE A 16 -7.97 5.24 14.23
CA ILE A 16 -8.63 4.44 13.19
C ILE A 16 -9.99 5.04 12.84
N ALA A 17 -10.83 5.35 13.83
CA ALA A 17 -12.16 5.89 13.62
C ALA A 17 -12.11 7.24 12.87
N LEU A 18 -11.16 8.11 13.22
CA LEU A 18 -10.97 9.40 12.55
C LEU A 18 -10.54 9.23 11.09
N LEU A 19 -9.58 8.35 10.79
CA LEU A 19 -9.10 8.13 9.42
C LEU A 19 -10.14 7.41 8.55
N LEU A 20 -10.87 6.44 9.10
CA LEU A 20 -11.98 5.78 8.40
C LEU A 20 -13.11 6.78 8.15
N GLY A 21 -13.49 7.58 9.14
CA GLY A 21 -14.51 8.63 9.00
C GLY A 21 -14.12 9.64 7.92
N TYR A 22 -12.86 10.10 7.94
CA TYR A 22 -12.30 10.97 6.90
C TYR A 22 -12.42 10.33 5.51
N SER A 23 -12.06 9.05 5.37
CA SER A 23 -12.13 8.30 4.10
C SER A 23 -13.57 8.19 3.58
N VAL A 24 -14.52 7.86 4.45
CA VAL A 24 -15.94 7.79 4.10
C VAL A 24 -16.46 9.15 3.64
N VAL A 25 -16.18 10.23 4.37
CA VAL A 25 -16.59 11.59 3.97
C VAL A 25 -15.95 11.98 2.63
N SER A 26 -14.67 11.66 2.42
CA SER A 26 -13.97 11.91 1.16
C SER A 26 -14.62 11.14 0.00
N TYR A 27 -15.02 9.89 0.23
CA TYR A 27 -15.70 9.07 -0.77
C TYR A 27 -17.11 9.59 -1.09
N LEU A 28 -17.88 10.00 -0.08
CA LEU A 28 -19.20 10.59 -0.28
C LEU A 28 -19.12 11.92 -1.05
N LYS A 29 -18.15 12.78 -0.74
CA LYS A 29 -17.88 14.00 -1.51
C LYS A 29 -17.51 13.70 -2.97
N LEU A 30 -16.77 12.61 -3.21
CA LEU A 30 -16.45 12.17 -4.56
C LEU A 30 -17.72 11.74 -5.31
N LEU A 31 -18.59 10.94 -4.68
CA LEU A 31 -19.85 10.51 -5.29
C LEU A 31 -20.76 11.70 -5.63
N ASP A 32 -20.82 12.72 -4.77
CA ASP A 32 -21.60 13.92 -5.04
C ASP A 32 -21.08 14.70 -6.27
N ARG A 33 -19.75 14.80 -6.44
CA ARG A 33 -19.14 15.42 -7.64
C ARG A 33 -19.43 14.65 -8.92
N VAL A 34 -19.60 13.33 -8.84
CA VAL A 34 -19.87 12.48 -10.01
C VAL A 34 -21.35 12.39 -10.34
N ARG A 35 -22.23 12.82 -9.43
CA ARG A 35 -23.68 12.73 -9.60
C ARG A 35 -24.19 13.52 -10.82
N THR A 36 -23.48 14.57 -11.23
CA THR A 36 -23.81 15.38 -12.41
C THR A 36 -23.10 14.91 -13.68
N ALA A 37 -22.37 13.80 -13.63
CA ALA A 37 -21.62 13.32 -14.78
C ALA A 37 -22.57 12.74 -15.85
N THR A 38 -22.42 13.21 -17.08
CA THR A 38 -23.20 12.76 -18.23
C THR A 38 -22.51 11.60 -18.92
N LEU A 39 -23.27 10.59 -19.35
CA LEU A 39 -22.72 9.47 -20.09
C LEU A 39 -22.30 9.94 -21.49
N VAL A 40 -21.03 9.72 -21.87
CA VAL A 40 -20.53 10.02 -23.21
C VAL A 40 -20.47 8.77 -24.07
N ASP A 41 -19.86 7.70 -23.55
CA ASP A 41 -19.72 6.45 -24.28
C ASP A 41 -19.49 5.26 -23.34
N GLY A 42 -20.38 4.26 -23.37
CA GLY A 42 -20.28 3.01 -22.61
C GLY A 42 -20.07 3.16 -21.09
N HIS A 43 -18.81 3.14 -20.66
CA HIS A 43 -18.40 3.28 -19.25
C HIS A 43 -17.66 4.60 -18.95
N VAL A 44 -17.65 5.53 -19.91
CA VAL A 44 -17.01 6.85 -19.81
C VAL A 44 -18.08 7.92 -19.57
N PHE A 45 -17.91 8.64 -18.48
CA PHE A 45 -18.76 9.75 -18.05
C PHE A 45 -17.97 11.04 -18.13
N GLU A 46 -18.59 12.13 -18.54
CA GLU A 46 -17.99 13.45 -18.59
C GLU A 46 -18.62 14.35 -17.53
N SER A 47 -17.80 15.15 -16.85
CA SER A 47 -18.29 16.04 -15.79
C SER A 47 -17.55 17.38 -15.81
N ASP A 48 -18.31 18.45 -15.65
CA ASP A 48 -17.85 19.83 -15.48
C ASP A 48 -17.32 20.12 -14.06
N ARG A 49 -17.69 19.29 -13.08
CA ARG A 49 -17.28 19.41 -11.67
C ARG A 49 -15.97 18.70 -11.35
N VAL A 50 -15.38 18.03 -12.33
CA VAL A 50 -14.16 17.26 -12.19
C VAL A 50 -13.07 17.90 -13.03
N THR A 51 -11.91 18.16 -12.42
CA THR A 51 -10.75 18.76 -13.11
C THR A 51 -9.72 17.72 -13.57
N THR A 52 -9.81 16.49 -13.05
CA THR A 52 -8.89 15.40 -13.38
C THR A 52 -9.62 14.11 -13.65
N PRO A 53 -9.19 13.34 -14.68
CA PRO A 53 -9.76 12.03 -14.93
C PRO A 53 -9.54 11.11 -13.72
N PHE A 54 -10.54 10.28 -13.42
CA PHE A 54 -10.40 9.22 -12.41
C PHE A 54 -11.38 8.08 -12.64
N VAL A 55 -11.03 6.92 -12.10
CA VAL A 55 -11.89 5.74 -12.03
C VAL A 55 -12.58 5.68 -10.68
N TYR A 56 -13.90 5.41 -10.68
CA TYR A 56 -14.65 5.14 -9.44
C TYR A 56 -15.57 3.93 -9.61
N GLY A 57 -15.87 3.28 -8.48
CA GLY A 57 -16.75 2.11 -8.40
C GLY A 57 -16.00 0.82 -8.03
N PHE A 58 -16.61 0.00 -7.17
CA PHE A 58 -16.01 -1.25 -6.66
C PHE A 58 -16.31 -2.48 -7.54
N THR A 59 -17.52 -2.61 -8.06
CA THR A 59 -17.95 -3.79 -8.85
C THR A 59 -18.01 -3.50 -10.35
N ARG A 60 -18.22 -2.25 -10.72
CA ARG A 60 -18.28 -1.77 -12.11
C ARG A 60 -17.53 -0.45 -12.21
N PRO A 61 -16.20 -0.49 -12.44
CA PRO A 61 -15.41 0.74 -12.51
C PRO A 61 -15.86 1.58 -13.70
N ARG A 62 -16.12 2.85 -13.44
CA ARG A 62 -16.54 3.86 -14.42
C ARG A 62 -15.47 4.93 -14.51
N ILE A 63 -15.16 5.37 -15.72
CA ILE A 63 -14.17 6.41 -15.97
C ILE A 63 -14.91 7.74 -16.01
N VAL A 64 -14.49 8.71 -15.21
CA VAL A 64 -14.97 10.10 -15.30
C VAL A 64 -13.88 10.96 -15.90
N ILE A 65 -14.22 11.72 -16.93
CA ILE A 65 -13.31 12.65 -17.61
C ILE A 65 -13.82 14.10 -17.47
N PRO A 66 -12.92 15.09 -17.41
CA PRO A 66 -13.30 16.49 -17.48
C PRO A 66 -13.79 16.87 -18.87
N VAL A 67 -14.68 17.87 -18.95
CA VAL A 67 -15.12 18.45 -20.23
C VAL A 67 -13.98 19.11 -21.01
N GLY A 68 -14.03 19.03 -22.35
CA GLY A 68 -13.19 19.83 -23.24
C GLY A 68 -11.80 19.24 -23.52
N LEU A 69 -11.72 17.92 -23.67
CA LEU A 69 -10.50 17.21 -24.05
C LEU A 69 -10.38 17.09 -25.56
N ARG A 70 -9.15 17.30 -26.08
CA ARG A 70 -8.88 17.05 -27.51
C ARG A 70 -8.79 15.55 -27.75
N ASN A 71 -9.20 15.09 -28.94
CA ASN A 71 -9.22 13.65 -29.30
C ASN A 71 -7.89 12.91 -29.00
N ASN A 72 -6.75 13.55 -29.26
CA ASN A 72 -5.44 12.93 -28.98
C ASN A 72 -5.15 12.84 -27.46
N GLU A 73 -5.59 13.82 -26.67
CA GLU A 73 -5.44 13.82 -25.22
C GLU A 73 -6.34 12.76 -24.59
N LEU A 74 -7.57 12.65 -25.10
CA LEU A 74 -8.56 11.66 -24.66
C LEU A 74 -8.03 10.24 -24.81
N THR A 75 -7.45 9.88 -25.95
CA THR A 75 -6.86 8.54 -26.17
C THR A 75 -5.80 8.21 -25.12
N TYR A 76 -4.92 9.15 -24.80
CA TYR A 76 -3.87 8.92 -23.80
C TYR A 76 -4.42 8.69 -22.39
N ILE A 77 -5.41 9.48 -22.00
CA ILE A 77 -6.02 9.41 -20.67
C ILE A 77 -6.84 8.14 -20.53
N LEU A 78 -7.65 7.81 -21.54
CA LEU A 78 -8.46 6.60 -21.52
C LEU A 78 -7.56 5.37 -21.38
N GLU A 79 -6.45 5.30 -22.10
CA GLU A 79 -5.50 4.20 -21.95
C GLU A 79 -4.84 4.17 -20.56
N HIS A 80 -4.60 5.32 -19.93
CA HIS A 80 -4.10 5.42 -18.55
C HIS A 80 -5.13 4.90 -17.55
N GLU A 81 -6.36 5.41 -17.58
CA GLU A 81 -7.44 4.99 -16.68
C GLU A 81 -7.85 3.52 -16.88
N LEU A 82 -7.87 3.05 -18.14
CA LEU A 82 -8.10 1.63 -18.45
C LEU A 82 -6.99 0.73 -17.88
N THR A 83 -5.76 1.24 -17.79
CA THR A 83 -4.66 0.50 -17.16
C THR A 83 -4.91 0.35 -15.66
N HIS A 84 -5.36 1.40 -14.97
CA HIS A 84 -5.78 1.31 -13.56
C HIS A 84 -6.92 0.31 -13.35
N ILE A 85 -7.91 0.28 -14.25
CA ILE A 85 -9.00 -0.70 -14.19
C ILE A 85 -8.47 -2.13 -14.37
N ARG A 86 -7.63 -2.36 -15.39
CA ARG A 86 -7.07 -3.69 -15.69
C ARG A 86 -6.22 -4.23 -14.54
N ARG A 87 -5.50 -3.34 -13.85
CA ARG A 87 -4.66 -3.68 -12.69
C ARG A 87 -5.39 -3.69 -11.35
N ARG A 88 -6.66 -3.27 -11.34
CA ARG A 88 -7.50 -3.15 -10.13
C ARG A 88 -6.92 -2.20 -9.09
N ASP A 89 -6.28 -1.12 -9.55
CA ASP A 89 -5.66 -0.12 -8.70
C ASP A 89 -6.69 0.58 -7.79
N TYR A 90 -7.94 0.67 -8.26
CA TYR A 90 -9.09 1.15 -7.50
C TYR A 90 -9.45 0.26 -6.27
N LEU A 91 -8.96 -0.98 -6.21
CA LEU A 91 -9.08 -1.87 -5.03
C LEU A 91 -7.80 -1.86 -4.19
N ILE A 92 -6.63 -1.89 -4.85
CA ILE A 92 -5.33 -1.95 -4.19
C ILE A 92 -5.11 -0.70 -3.34
N LYS A 93 -5.42 0.49 -3.85
CA LYS A 93 -5.17 1.74 -3.14
C LYS A 93 -6.03 1.91 -1.88
N PRO A 94 -7.35 1.64 -1.89
CA PRO A 94 -8.13 1.58 -0.65
C PRO A 94 -7.64 0.52 0.32
N PHE A 95 -7.26 -0.67 -0.15
CA PHE A 95 -6.73 -1.73 0.71
C PHE A 95 -5.43 -1.30 1.40
N ALA A 96 -4.48 -0.73 0.66
CA ALA A 96 -3.25 -0.20 1.23
C ALA A 96 -3.53 0.95 2.22
N PHE A 97 -4.54 1.77 1.96
CA PHE A 97 -4.98 2.81 2.89
C PHE A 97 -5.60 2.23 4.17
N LEU A 98 -6.32 1.10 4.10
CA LEU A 98 -6.80 0.39 5.29
C LEU A 98 -5.63 -0.12 6.14
N VAL A 99 -4.60 -0.72 5.51
CA VAL A 99 -3.38 -1.15 6.22
C VAL A 99 -2.66 0.04 6.86
N LEU A 100 -2.57 1.17 6.15
CA LEU A 100 -2.05 2.43 6.69
C LEU A 100 -2.87 2.92 7.88
N THR A 101 -4.19 2.82 7.80
CA THR A 101 -5.09 3.24 8.88
C THR A 101 -4.86 2.41 10.15
N LEU A 102 -4.64 1.09 10.03
CA LEU A 102 -4.30 0.24 11.17
C LEU A 102 -2.93 0.59 11.78
N HIS A 103 -2.00 1.08 10.95
CA HIS A 103 -0.64 1.44 11.34
C HIS A 103 -0.39 2.95 11.25
N TRP A 104 -1.41 3.78 11.53
CA TRP A 104 -1.33 5.23 11.29
C TRP A 104 -0.23 5.92 12.10
N PHE A 105 0.16 5.34 13.24
CA PHE A 105 1.27 5.81 14.07
C PHE A 105 2.65 5.47 13.49
N ASN A 106 2.72 4.57 12.50
CA ASN A 106 3.98 4.10 11.91
C ASN A 106 4.38 4.98 10.71
N PRO A 107 5.43 5.82 10.82
CA PRO A 107 5.87 6.67 9.72
C PRO A 107 6.33 5.89 8.48
N LEU A 108 6.85 4.67 8.66
CA LEU A 108 7.24 3.81 7.53
C LEU A 108 6.03 3.43 6.69
N MET A 109 4.86 3.20 7.31
CA MET A 109 3.66 2.85 6.57
C MET A 109 3.17 4.02 5.70
N TRP A 110 3.29 5.25 6.19
CA TRP A 110 3.02 6.45 5.38
C TRP A 110 3.95 6.53 4.17
N ILE A 111 5.25 6.30 4.38
CA ILE A 111 6.25 6.31 3.31
C ILE A 111 5.97 5.20 2.30
N SER A 112 5.69 3.98 2.76
CA SER A 112 5.32 2.85 1.90
C SER A 112 4.08 3.16 1.05
N PHE A 113 3.04 3.75 1.65
CA PHE A 113 1.84 4.14 0.93
C PHE A 113 2.11 5.21 -0.14
N MET A 114 2.96 6.20 0.18
CA MET A 114 3.38 7.24 -0.77
C MET A 114 4.20 6.66 -1.93
N LEU A 115 5.18 5.80 -1.63
CA LEU A 115 6.02 5.15 -2.65
C LEU A 115 5.20 4.22 -3.54
N MET A 116 4.36 3.37 -2.96
CA MET A 116 3.45 2.49 -3.69
C MET A 116 2.56 3.30 -4.64
N SER A 117 1.97 4.40 -4.16
CA SER A 117 1.13 5.26 -5.00
C SER A 117 1.91 5.87 -6.16
N LYS A 118 3.15 6.29 -5.92
CA LYS A 118 4.03 6.86 -6.96
C LYS A 118 4.45 5.81 -7.99
N ASP A 119 4.79 4.61 -7.54
CA ASP A 119 5.20 3.48 -8.39
C ASP A 119 4.03 2.98 -9.25
N MET A 120 2.82 2.99 -8.70
CA MET A 120 1.60 2.66 -9.43
C MET A 120 1.37 3.59 -10.62
N GLU A 121 1.51 4.90 -10.44
CA GLU A 121 1.40 5.90 -11.52
C GLU A 121 2.51 5.73 -12.57
N MET A 122 3.77 5.60 -12.13
CA MET A 122 4.92 5.40 -13.04
C MET A 122 4.78 4.13 -13.87
N SER A 123 4.33 3.04 -13.26
CA SER A 123 4.13 1.77 -13.96
C SER A 123 2.92 1.79 -14.91
N CYS A 124 1.91 2.63 -14.64
CA CYS A 124 0.82 2.89 -15.58
C CYS A 124 1.31 3.68 -16.79
N ASP A 125 2.05 4.77 -16.57
CA ASP A 125 2.67 5.57 -17.64
C ASP A 125 3.51 4.71 -18.60
N GLU A 126 4.34 3.82 -18.04
CA GLU A 126 5.15 2.88 -18.82
C GLU A 126 4.31 1.90 -19.63
N SER A 127 3.20 1.42 -19.07
CA SER A 127 2.28 0.51 -19.75
C SER A 127 1.59 1.18 -20.93
N VAL A 128 1.18 2.44 -20.77
CA VAL A 128 0.59 3.26 -21.84
C VAL A 128 1.60 3.45 -22.97
N LEU A 129 2.84 3.84 -22.65
CA LEU A 129 3.90 4.02 -23.64
C LEU A 129 4.29 2.73 -24.36
N ARG A 130 4.28 1.59 -23.66
CA ARG A 130 4.50 0.28 -24.27
C ARG A 130 3.42 -0.07 -25.28
N LYS A 131 2.16 0.34 -25.04
CA LYS A 131 1.02 0.06 -25.94
C LYS A 131 0.99 1.02 -27.13
N LEU A 132 1.21 2.31 -26.91
CA LEU A 132 1.10 3.35 -27.93
C LEU A 132 2.40 3.59 -28.72
N GLY A 133 3.52 3.04 -28.23
CA GLY A 133 4.82 3.11 -28.88
C GLY A 133 5.57 4.43 -28.63
N ASN A 134 6.86 4.42 -28.96
CA ASN A 134 7.76 5.56 -28.67
C ASN A 134 7.37 6.89 -29.33
N ARG A 135 6.62 6.86 -30.43
CA ARG A 135 6.16 8.08 -31.11
C ARG A 135 5.12 8.85 -30.29
N ALA A 136 4.39 8.17 -29.41
CA ALA A 136 3.38 8.77 -28.54
C ALA A 136 3.98 9.50 -27.33
N LYS A 137 5.27 9.31 -27.04
CA LYS A 137 5.95 9.81 -25.83
C LYS A 137 5.81 11.32 -25.64
N ALA A 138 6.10 12.10 -26.69
CA ALA A 138 6.02 13.56 -26.63
C ALA A 138 4.57 14.07 -26.49
N GLY A 139 3.64 13.45 -27.21
CA GLY A 139 2.21 13.77 -27.12
C GLY A 139 1.66 13.47 -25.73
N TYR A 140 2.03 12.32 -25.17
CA TYR A 140 1.61 11.90 -23.84
C TYR A 140 2.13 12.83 -22.74
N SER A 141 3.42 13.14 -22.72
CA SER A 141 4.00 14.06 -21.74
C SER A 141 3.38 15.46 -21.81
N ARG A 142 3.06 15.95 -23.02
CA ARG A 142 2.35 17.24 -23.20
C ARG A 142 0.93 17.20 -22.65
N SER A 143 0.20 16.11 -22.90
CA SER A 143 -1.13 15.89 -22.33
C SER A 143 -1.06 15.95 -20.80
N LEU A 144 -0.16 15.17 -20.19
CA LEU A 144 0.02 15.12 -18.74
C LEU A 144 0.36 16.50 -18.13
N LEU A 145 1.21 17.27 -18.80
CA LEU A 145 1.54 18.64 -18.38
C LEU A 145 0.32 19.57 -18.49
N ALA A 146 -0.45 19.50 -19.57
CA ALA A 146 -1.65 20.31 -19.76
C ALA A 146 -2.70 20.06 -18.65
N PHE A 147 -2.87 18.81 -18.21
CA PHE A 147 -3.73 18.49 -17.06
C PHE A 147 -3.20 19.06 -15.75
N SER A 148 -1.88 18.99 -15.54
CA SER A 148 -1.27 19.58 -14.35
C SER A 148 -1.59 21.06 -14.21
N VAL A 149 -1.55 21.80 -15.33
CA VAL A 149 -1.78 23.24 -15.35
C VAL A 149 -3.27 23.57 -15.15
N LYS A 150 -4.17 22.80 -15.77
CA LYS A 150 -5.63 22.98 -15.62
C LYS A 150 -6.14 22.65 -14.20
N ARG A 151 -5.43 21.82 -13.45
CA ARG A 151 -5.86 21.32 -12.13
C ARG A 151 -5.93 22.39 -11.04
N GLY A 152 -5.22 23.52 -11.17
CA GLY A 152 -5.17 24.55 -10.13
C GLY A 152 -4.61 24.03 -8.80
N ARG A 153 -4.61 24.88 -7.75
CA ARG A 153 -4.01 24.57 -6.43
C ARG A 153 -4.48 23.19 -5.91
N PRO A 154 -3.56 22.33 -5.41
CA PRO A 154 -3.93 21.04 -4.87
C PRO A 154 -4.93 21.24 -3.74
N LEU A 155 -6.04 20.50 -3.78
CA LEU A 155 -6.94 20.36 -2.64
C LEU A 155 -6.19 19.55 -1.57
N SER A 156 -5.30 20.26 -0.88
CA SER A 156 -4.50 19.79 0.24
C SER A 156 -5.45 19.20 1.28
N GLY A 157 -5.42 17.88 1.44
CA GLY A 157 -6.21 17.25 2.50
C GLY A 157 -6.51 15.78 2.30
N SER A 158 -6.60 15.27 1.07
CA SER A 158 -6.88 13.84 0.85
C SER A 158 -5.60 13.02 0.87
N PRO A 159 -5.42 12.06 1.81
CA PRO A 159 -4.32 11.11 1.74
C PRO A 159 -4.35 10.28 0.45
N LEU A 160 -5.53 10.12 -0.14
CA LEU A 160 -5.68 9.45 -1.44
C LEU A 160 -5.22 10.33 -2.62
N ALA A 161 -5.09 11.64 -2.42
CA ALA A 161 -4.59 12.60 -3.41
C ALA A 161 -3.06 12.77 -3.37
N PHE A 162 -2.32 12.01 -2.54
CA PHE A 162 -0.84 12.03 -2.52
C PHE A 162 -0.16 11.62 -3.85
N GLY A 163 -0.90 11.31 -4.92
CA GLY A 163 -0.36 11.22 -6.28
C GLY A 163 0.01 12.57 -6.93
N GLU A 164 -0.37 13.69 -6.30
CA GLU A 164 -0.27 15.05 -6.88
C GLU A 164 1.17 15.63 -6.97
N SER A 165 2.12 15.17 -6.14
CA SER A 165 3.49 15.75 -6.10
C SER A 165 4.44 15.21 -7.18
N SER A 166 3.95 14.41 -8.13
CA SER A 166 4.80 13.56 -8.96
C SER A 166 4.81 13.87 -10.45
N ILE A 167 4.12 14.89 -10.96
CA ILE A 167 4.02 15.10 -12.42
C ILE A 167 5.40 15.33 -13.06
N HIS A 168 6.25 16.14 -12.43
CA HIS A 168 7.64 16.28 -12.87
C HIS A 168 8.39 14.94 -12.83
N ALA A 169 8.21 14.15 -11.76
CA ALA A 169 8.83 12.83 -11.62
C ALA A 169 8.32 11.83 -12.66
N ARG A 170 7.02 11.88 -13.01
CA ARG A 170 6.37 11.05 -14.04
C ARG A 170 6.88 11.41 -15.42
N ILE A 171 6.89 12.70 -15.78
CA ILE A 171 7.45 13.17 -17.06
C ILE A 171 8.92 12.77 -17.14
N ASN A 172 9.70 12.97 -16.08
CA ASN A 172 11.09 12.56 -16.05
C ASN A 172 11.27 11.04 -16.21
N ASN A 173 10.42 10.24 -15.54
CA ASN A 173 10.43 8.78 -15.68
C ASN A 173 10.10 8.37 -17.12
N ILE A 174 9.05 8.94 -17.70
CA ILE A 174 8.68 8.73 -19.11
C ILE A 174 9.88 9.04 -20.00
N LEU A 175 10.48 10.22 -19.86
CA LEU A 175 11.59 10.68 -20.70
C LEU A 175 12.84 9.80 -20.56
N ASN A 176 13.17 9.36 -19.34
CA ASN A 176 14.39 8.64 -19.04
C ASN A 176 14.21 7.14 -18.78
N TYR A 177 13.05 6.58 -19.13
CA TYR A 177 12.74 5.17 -18.85
C TYR A 177 13.78 4.24 -19.48
N LYS A 178 14.37 3.39 -18.63
CA LYS A 178 15.27 2.30 -19.01
C LYS A 178 14.66 1.00 -18.51
N LYS A 179 14.61 -0.02 -19.36
CA LYS A 179 14.10 -1.35 -18.96
C LYS A 179 14.95 -1.89 -17.80
N PRO A 180 14.35 -2.32 -16.68
CA PRO A 180 15.11 -2.93 -15.59
C PRO A 180 15.77 -4.23 -16.08
N LYS A 181 17.02 -4.45 -15.67
CA LYS A 181 17.75 -5.69 -15.99
C LYS A 181 17.17 -6.83 -15.15
N VAL A 182 16.93 -7.99 -15.77
CA VAL A 182 16.35 -9.17 -15.11
C VAL A 182 17.11 -9.57 -13.84
N GLY A 183 18.45 -9.49 -13.85
CA GLY A 183 19.27 -9.78 -12.68
C GLY A 183 19.04 -8.82 -11.48
N ALA A 184 18.70 -7.56 -11.74
CA ALA A 184 18.40 -6.61 -10.67
C ALA A 184 17.05 -6.92 -9.99
N VAL A 185 16.06 -7.37 -10.78
CA VAL A 185 14.75 -7.81 -10.26
C VAL A 185 14.93 -9.06 -9.40
N ALA A 186 15.70 -10.05 -9.88
CA ALA A 186 15.97 -11.28 -9.14
C ALA A 186 16.66 -11.01 -7.79
N ALA A 187 17.66 -10.12 -7.77
CA ALA A 187 18.36 -9.74 -6.53
C ALA A 187 17.42 -9.07 -5.52
N ALA A 188 16.53 -8.17 -5.96
CA ALA A 188 15.56 -7.53 -5.08
C ALA A 188 14.58 -8.54 -4.45
N CYS A 189 14.12 -9.53 -5.22
CA CYS A 189 13.28 -10.61 -4.69
C CYS A 189 14.02 -11.43 -3.62
N VAL A 190 15.27 -11.81 -3.87
CA VAL A 190 16.07 -12.58 -2.90
C VAL A 190 16.27 -11.80 -1.59
N ILE A 191 16.62 -10.51 -1.68
CA ILE A 191 16.78 -9.66 -0.49
C ILE A 191 15.48 -9.58 0.31
N SER A 192 14.34 -9.41 -0.37
CA SER A 192 13.03 -9.33 0.29
C SER A 192 12.68 -10.62 1.03
N VAL A 193 12.99 -11.78 0.43
CA VAL A 193 12.79 -13.09 1.07
C VAL A 193 13.69 -13.25 2.30
N ILE A 194 14.96 -12.82 2.22
CA ILE A 194 15.89 -12.89 3.35
C ILE A 194 15.39 -12.04 4.52
N PHE A 195 14.94 -10.81 4.28
CA PHE A 195 14.36 -9.97 5.33
C PHE A 195 13.11 -10.61 5.94
N MET A 196 12.22 -11.15 5.10
CA MET A 196 11.01 -11.81 5.57
C MET A 196 11.33 -13.01 6.47
N VAL A 197 12.26 -13.88 6.06
CA VAL A 197 12.72 -15.01 6.88
C VAL A 197 13.38 -14.52 8.17
N GLY A 198 14.24 -13.51 8.10
CA GLY A 198 14.93 -12.93 9.25
C GLY A 198 13.98 -12.34 10.31
N PHE A 199 12.90 -11.67 9.91
CA PHE A 199 11.90 -11.14 10.84
C PHE A 199 10.92 -12.20 11.38
N THR A 200 10.75 -13.32 10.67
CA THR A 200 9.92 -14.45 11.15
C THR A 200 10.69 -15.47 11.98
N ALA A 201 12.02 -15.41 11.96
CA ALA A 201 12.88 -16.25 12.79
C ALA A 201 12.74 -15.81 14.25
N ASN A 202 11.72 -16.34 14.93
CA ASN A 202 11.64 -16.31 16.38
C ASN A 202 12.77 -17.22 16.89
N PRO A 203 13.85 -16.69 17.51
CA PRO A 203 14.80 -17.57 18.19
C PRO A 203 13.98 -18.29 19.26
N ALA A 204 13.76 -19.60 19.08
CA ALA A 204 13.11 -20.42 20.07
C ALA A 204 13.84 -20.14 21.39
N GLY A 205 13.10 -19.55 22.34
CA GLY A 205 13.65 -19.12 23.62
C GLY A 205 14.51 -20.25 24.16
N LYS A 206 15.79 -19.96 24.39
CA LYS A 206 16.66 -20.84 25.15
C LYS A 206 15.89 -21.09 26.45
N GLN A 207 15.34 -22.28 26.63
CA GLN A 207 14.77 -22.65 27.91
C GLN A 207 15.91 -22.53 28.90
N GLU A 208 15.95 -21.43 29.66
CA GLU A 208 16.70 -21.40 30.89
C GLU A 208 16.18 -22.57 31.70
N GLY A 209 17.05 -23.57 31.85
CA GLY A 209 16.72 -24.81 32.50
C GLY A 209 16.03 -24.52 33.82
N SER A 210 14.77 -24.94 33.89
CA SER A 210 13.94 -24.95 35.07
C SER A 210 14.74 -25.45 36.28
N VAL A 211 15.12 -24.54 37.17
CA VAL A 211 15.35 -24.88 38.57
C VAL A 211 13.96 -25.10 39.18
N ASP A 212 13.33 -26.20 38.83
CA ASP A 212 12.19 -26.72 39.59
C ASP A 212 11.89 -28.19 39.25
N GLN A 213 12.69 -29.09 39.80
CA GLN A 213 12.21 -30.45 40.09
C GLN A 213 12.80 -30.90 41.43
N PRO A 214 12.13 -30.63 42.57
CA PRO A 214 12.52 -31.19 43.86
C PRO A 214 12.68 -32.72 43.82
N GLY A 215 11.96 -33.41 42.93
CA GLY A 215 12.09 -34.85 42.70
C GLY A 215 13.44 -35.31 42.13
N LYS A 216 14.14 -34.48 41.33
CA LYS A 216 15.46 -34.84 40.77
C LYS A 216 16.57 -34.72 41.81
N LEU A 217 16.51 -33.72 42.67
CA LEU A 217 17.44 -33.63 43.80
C LEU A 217 17.16 -34.76 44.78
N ALA A 218 15.89 -35.03 45.10
CA ALA A 218 15.52 -36.13 45.99
C ALA A 218 16.01 -37.50 45.50
N SER A 219 15.93 -37.78 44.19
CA SER A 219 16.42 -39.05 43.63
C SER A 219 17.95 -39.15 43.61
N VAL A 220 18.65 -38.03 43.41
CA VAL A 220 20.12 -37.98 43.49
C VAL A 220 20.59 -38.20 44.93
N TRP A 221 19.96 -37.55 45.91
CA TRP A 221 20.27 -37.76 47.33
C TRP A 221 19.92 -39.17 47.81
N ALA A 222 18.79 -39.73 47.39
CA ALA A 222 18.39 -41.10 47.73
C ALA A 222 19.41 -42.13 47.19
N ASN A 223 19.85 -41.98 45.94
CA ASN A 223 20.86 -42.87 45.36
C ASN A 223 22.23 -42.70 46.03
N ALA A 224 22.60 -41.47 46.42
CA ALA A 224 23.85 -41.22 47.14
C ALA A 224 23.85 -41.86 48.54
N LEU A 225 22.72 -41.85 49.26
CA LEU A 225 22.58 -42.50 50.57
C LEU A 225 22.67 -44.03 50.45
N VAL A 226 22.01 -44.63 49.45
CA VAL A 226 22.10 -46.08 49.18
C VAL A 226 23.52 -46.50 48.83
N SER A 227 24.26 -45.67 48.08
CA SER A 227 25.65 -45.95 47.74
C SER A 227 26.61 -45.80 48.93
N ARG A 228 26.27 -44.98 49.93
CA ARG A 228 27.10 -44.78 51.12
C ARG A 228 26.88 -45.87 52.16
N ASP A 229 25.62 -46.24 52.39
CA ASP A 229 25.24 -47.09 53.53
C ASP A 229 25.13 -48.58 53.13
N GLY A 230 25.23 -48.90 51.84
CA GLY A 230 25.10 -50.27 51.31
C GLY A 230 23.67 -50.83 51.43
N PRO A 231 23.29 -51.85 50.64
CA PRO A 231 21.95 -52.42 50.74
C PRO A 231 21.73 -53.02 52.15
N PRO A 232 20.55 -52.82 52.76
CA PRO A 232 20.29 -53.33 54.10
C PRO A 232 20.40 -54.86 54.09
N ALA A 233 21.20 -55.41 55.01
CA ALA A 233 21.35 -56.84 55.17
C ALA A 233 20.00 -57.44 55.59
N ILE A 234 19.35 -58.13 54.66
CA ILE A 234 18.12 -58.89 54.92
C ILE A 234 18.54 -60.12 55.73
N ARG A 235 18.01 -60.24 56.94
CA ARG A 235 18.26 -61.35 57.86
C ARG A 235 17.27 -62.48 57.62
#